data_AF-A0A538E5M0-F1
#
_entry.id   AF-A0A538E5M0-F1
#
_cell.length_a   1.000
_cell.length_b   1.000
_cell.length_c   1.000
_cell.angle_alpha   90.00
_cell.angle_beta   90.00
_cell.angle_gamma   90.00
#
_symmetry.space_group_name_H-M   'P 1'
#
loop_
_entity.id
_entity.type
_entity.pdbx_description
1 polymer ?
#
loop_
_entity_poly.entity_id
_entity_poly.type
_entity_poly.pdbx_seq_one_letter_code
_entity_poly.pdbx_strand_id
1 'polypeptide(L)'
;AVVRALLYSAAFLFVIAVGGYLESWWAVLTLPGAFVIGFGFAGAGIAAVTWMRSWQDFEFVQLVMLPMFLFSATFYPITIYPTAIQWIVQVLPLYHGITLIRGLTTGIVGVTQLVDVLYLGAMGLVGMAIASRRIDGLLLK
;
A
#
# COMPACT_ATOMS: atom_id res chain seq x y z
N ALA A 1 -0.16 1.57 -13.32
CA ALA A 1 0.35 1.22 -11.97
C ALA A 1 -0.22 -0.11 -11.48
N VAL A 2 -1.55 -0.23 -11.39
CA VAL A 2 -2.25 -1.43 -10.88
C VAL A 2 -1.91 -2.71 -11.64
N VAL A 3 -1.94 -2.69 -12.98
CA VAL A 3 -1.57 -3.86 -13.81
C VAL A 3 -0.13 -4.32 -13.51
N ARG A 4 0.80 -3.38 -13.34
CA ARG A 4 2.19 -3.68 -13.01
C ARG A 4 2.31 -4.29 -11.60
N ALA A 5 1.56 -3.77 -10.63
CA ALA A 5 1.49 -4.35 -9.29
C ALA A 5 0.99 -5.80 -9.33
N LEU A 6 -0.12 -6.05 -10.04
CA LEU A 6 -0.67 -7.39 -10.23
C LEU A 6 0.32 -8.36 -10.90
N LEU A 7 1.01 -7.91 -11.97
CA LEU A 7 2.01 -8.74 -12.66
C LEU A 7 3.15 -9.14 -11.73
N TYR A 8 3.72 -8.20 -10.97
CA TYR A 8 4.78 -8.51 -10.02
C TYR A 8 4.28 -9.41 -8.89
N SER A 9 3.10 -9.13 -8.33
CA SER A 9 2.52 -9.97 -7.28
C SER A 9 2.21 -11.38 -7.76
N ALA A 10 1.73 -11.56 -8.99
CA ALA A 10 1.50 -12.87 -9.58
C ALA A 10 2.81 -13.65 -9.77
N ALA A 11 3.86 -12.98 -10.28
CA ALA A 11 5.18 -13.60 -10.42
C ALA A 11 5.75 -14.02 -9.04
N PHE A 12 5.66 -13.15 -8.04
CA PHE A 12 6.12 -13.46 -6.68
C PHE A 12 5.28 -14.57 -6.03
N LEU A 13 3.95 -14.55 -6.19
CA LEU A 13 3.06 -15.58 -5.68
C LEU A 13 3.42 -16.95 -6.28
N PHE A 14 3.70 -16.99 -7.58
CA PHE A 14 4.17 -18.21 -8.25
C PHE A 14 5.49 -18.71 -7.66
N VAL A 15 6.46 -17.83 -7.45
CA VAL A 15 7.77 -18.20 -6.87
C VAL A 15 7.62 -18.77 -5.46
N ILE A 16 6.85 -18.12 -4.58
CA ILE A 16 6.65 -18.62 -3.20
C ILE A 16 5.81 -19.90 -3.16
N ALA A 17 4.89 -20.08 -4.11
CA ALA A 17 4.13 -21.31 -4.26
C ALA A 17 5.03 -22.49 -4.64
N VAL A 18 5.88 -22.31 -5.65
CA VAL A 18 6.87 -23.31 -6.09
C VAL A 18 7.88 -23.59 -4.97
N GLY A 19 8.25 -22.57 -4.20
CA GLY A 19 9.13 -22.71 -3.03
C GLY A 19 8.50 -23.41 -1.83
N GLY A 20 7.18 -23.69 -1.84
CA GLY A 20 6.50 -24.38 -0.73
C GLY A 20 6.28 -23.50 0.52
N TYR A 21 6.37 -22.18 0.39
CA TYR A 21 6.22 -21.22 1.50
C TYR A 21 4.78 -20.71 1.68
N LEU A 22 3.81 -21.34 1.02
CA LEU A 22 2.40 -21.02 1.17
C LEU A 22 1.80 -21.86 2.29
N GLU A 23 1.57 -21.22 3.43
CA GLU A 23 0.99 -21.87 4.61
C GLU A 23 -0.55 -21.91 4.55
N SER A 24 -1.17 -21.24 3.57
CA SER A 24 -2.62 -21.01 3.53
C SER A 24 -3.21 -20.98 2.12
N TRP A 25 -4.43 -21.52 1.97
CA TRP A 25 -5.23 -21.41 0.75
C TRP A 25 -5.65 -19.97 0.43
N TRP A 26 -5.72 -19.11 1.46
CA TRP A 26 -6.03 -17.68 1.30
C TRP A 26 -4.97 -16.91 0.53
N ALA A 27 -3.82 -17.50 0.24
CA ALA A 27 -2.77 -16.91 -0.57
C ALA A 27 -3.26 -16.47 -1.95
N VAL A 28 -4.30 -17.07 -2.52
CA VAL A 28 -4.90 -16.63 -3.79
C VAL A 28 -5.47 -15.21 -3.69
N LEU A 29 -5.97 -14.80 -2.52
CA LEU A 29 -6.47 -13.44 -2.27
C LEU A 29 -5.35 -12.40 -2.22
N THR A 30 -4.08 -12.79 -2.21
CA THR A 30 -2.97 -11.82 -2.30
C THR A 30 -2.99 -11.04 -3.61
N LEU A 31 -3.56 -11.59 -4.69
CA LEU A 31 -3.75 -10.87 -5.95
C LEU A 31 -4.77 -9.72 -5.81
N PRO A 32 -6.02 -9.95 -5.33
CA PRO A 32 -6.92 -8.87 -4.93
C PRO A 32 -6.30 -7.90 -3.91
N GLY A 33 -5.56 -8.40 -2.92
CA GLY A 33 -4.87 -7.55 -1.95
C GLY A 33 -3.85 -6.62 -2.62
N ALA A 34 -3.05 -7.14 -3.55
CA ALA A 34 -2.09 -6.38 -4.33
C ALA A 34 -2.76 -5.35 -5.24
N PHE A 35 -3.93 -5.67 -5.79
CA PHE A 35 -4.75 -4.70 -6.51
C PHE A 35 -5.14 -3.53 -5.61
N VAL A 36 -5.64 -3.78 -4.40
CA VAL A 36 -6.07 -2.74 -3.45
C VAL A 36 -4.88 -1.88 -3.02
N ILE A 37 -3.73 -2.49 -2.72
CA ILE A 37 -2.48 -1.78 -2.41
C ILE A 37 -2.07 -0.90 -3.59
N GLY A 38 -1.99 -1.48 -4.79
CA GLY A 38 -1.63 -0.77 -6.00
C GLY A 38 -2.57 0.38 -6.33
N PHE A 39 -3.88 0.19 -6.10
CA PHE A 39 -4.91 1.22 -6.26
C PHE A 39 -4.73 2.35 -5.25
N GLY A 40 -4.55 2.01 -3.96
CA GLY A 40 -4.31 3.00 -2.91
C GLY A 40 -3.11 3.89 -3.22
N PHE A 41 -1.96 3.28 -3.46
CA PHE A 41 -0.72 4.02 -3.76
C PHE A 41 -0.80 4.79 -5.09
N ALA A 42 -1.47 4.24 -6.11
CA ALA A 42 -1.69 4.96 -7.35
C ALA A 42 -2.58 6.19 -7.16
N GLY A 43 -3.67 6.09 -6.40
CA GLY A 43 -4.54 7.22 -6.08
C GLY A 43 -3.81 8.33 -5.33
N ALA A 44 -3.06 7.97 -4.29
CA ALA A 44 -2.24 8.92 -3.53
C ALA A 44 -1.14 9.56 -4.40
N GLY A 45 -0.47 8.77 -5.25
CA GLY A 45 0.56 9.27 -6.16
C GLY A 45 0.02 10.23 -7.22
N ILE A 46 -1.11 9.90 -7.86
CA ILE A 46 -1.76 10.79 -8.84
C ILE A 46 -2.18 12.10 -8.17
N ALA A 47 -2.75 12.04 -6.97
CA ALA A 47 -3.06 13.23 -6.20
C ALA A 47 -1.79 14.06 -5.97
N ALA A 48 -0.74 13.48 -5.38
CA ALA A 48 0.50 14.19 -5.06
C ALA A 48 1.13 14.91 -6.26
N VAL A 49 1.13 14.28 -7.44
CA VAL A 49 1.70 14.87 -8.67
C VAL A 49 0.97 16.14 -9.10
N THR A 50 -0.31 16.34 -8.75
CA THR A 50 -1.03 17.59 -9.05
C THR A 50 -0.51 18.83 -8.30
N TRP A 51 0.38 18.66 -7.33
CA TRP A 51 1.08 19.76 -6.66
C TRP A 51 2.54 19.92 -7.11
N MET A 52 3.09 18.94 -7.81
CA MET A 52 4.48 18.97 -8.25
C MET A 52 4.62 19.96 -9.40
N ARG A 53 5.59 20.86 -9.27
CA ARG A 53 5.89 21.90 -10.27
C ARG A 53 7.26 21.69 -10.90
N SER A 54 8.13 20.92 -10.25
CA SER A 54 9.47 20.63 -10.74
C SER A 54 9.85 19.16 -10.54
N TRP A 55 10.88 18.74 -11.26
CA TRP A 55 11.45 17.38 -11.14
C TRP A 55 12.01 17.11 -9.74
N GLN A 56 12.53 18.12 -9.05
CA GLN A 56 13.01 18.01 -7.67
C GLN A 56 11.88 17.66 -6.69
N ASP A 57 10.62 17.99 -6.98
CA ASP A 57 9.52 17.68 -6.08
C ASP A 57 9.27 16.16 -5.97
N PHE A 58 9.74 15.38 -6.95
CA PHE A 58 9.71 13.92 -6.87
C PHE A 58 10.64 13.36 -5.78
N GLU A 59 11.68 14.10 -5.38
CA GLU A 59 12.55 13.69 -4.27
C GLU A 59 11.78 13.62 -2.95
N PHE A 60 10.74 14.44 -2.77
CA PHE A 60 9.86 14.36 -1.58
C PHE A 60 9.10 13.03 -1.50
N VAL A 61 8.73 12.44 -2.64
CA VAL A 61 8.09 11.11 -2.64
C VAL A 61 9.07 10.07 -2.10
N GLN A 62 10.33 10.13 -2.54
CA GLN A 62 11.35 9.21 -2.06
C GLN A 62 11.66 9.42 -0.57
N LEU A 63 11.72 10.69 -0.14
CA LEU A 63 11.89 11.07 1.25
C LEU A 63 10.78 10.51 2.16
N VAL A 64 9.54 10.41 1.68
CA VAL A 64 8.42 9.82 2.45
C VAL A 64 8.41 8.29 2.35
N MET A 65 8.79 7.73 1.20
CA MET A 65 8.84 6.28 0.99
C MET A 65 9.90 5.58 1.85
N LEU A 66 11.05 6.22 2.06
CA LEU A 66 12.14 5.68 2.89
C LEU A 66 11.73 5.40 4.34
N PRO A 67 11.23 6.36 5.12
CA PRO A 67 10.76 6.11 6.48
C PRO A 67 9.57 5.16 6.47
N MET A 68 8.66 5.26 5.50
CA MET A 68 7.55 4.31 5.38
C MET A 68 8.04 2.86 5.28
N PHE A 69 9.06 2.63 4.45
CA PHE A 69 9.68 1.32 4.27
C PHE A 69 10.38 0.84 5.54
N LEU A 70 11.15 1.71 6.18
CA LEU A 70 11.88 1.38 7.41
C LEU A 70 10.93 1.00 8.55
N PHE A 71 9.84 1.75 8.69
CA PHE A 71 8.83 1.59 9.74
C PHE A 71 7.68 0.65 9.35
N SER A 72 7.84 -0.13 8.28
CA SER A 72 6.78 -0.98 7.71
C SER A 72 6.44 -2.25 8.52
N ALA A 73 7.07 -2.45 9.67
CA ALA A 73 7.00 -3.67 10.47
C ALA A 73 7.38 -4.98 9.73
N THR A 74 8.20 -4.86 8.67
CA THR A 74 8.80 -6.00 7.96
C THR A 74 10.11 -6.43 8.61
N PHE A 75 10.94 -5.49 9.04
CA PHE A 75 12.23 -5.78 9.67
C PHE A 75 12.11 -6.05 11.17
N TYR A 76 11.24 -5.30 11.85
CA TYR A 76 11.02 -5.42 13.28
C TYR A 76 9.51 -5.45 13.58
N PRO A 77 9.04 -6.34 14.47
CA PRO A 77 7.66 -6.34 14.93
C PRO A 77 7.27 -5.00 15.55
N ILE A 78 6.02 -4.57 15.32
CA ILE A 78 5.50 -3.30 15.85
C ILE A 78 5.49 -3.26 17.39
N THR A 79 5.40 -4.42 18.05
CA THR A 79 5.36 -4.56 19.51
C THR A 79 6.64 -4.13 20.20
N ILE A 80 7.75 -4.05 19.47
CA ILE A 80 9.05 -3.59 20.01
C ILE A 80 9.09 -2.06 20.11
N TYR A 81 8.31 -1.36 19.29
CA TYR A 81 8.33 0.10 19.28
C TYR A 81 7.60 0.68 20.50
N PRO A 82 8.07 1.83 21.04
CA PRO A 82 7.31 2.62 22.01
C PRO A 82 5.93 2.98 21.46
N THR A 83 4.92 3.09 22.33
CA THR A 83 3.51 3.32 21.95
C THR A 83 3.33 4.51 20.99
N ALA A 84 4.08 5.60 21.17
CA ALA A 84 4.03 6.76 20.28
C ALA A 84 4.41 6.42 18.82
N ILE A 85 5.44 5.59 18.63
CA ILE A 85 5.89 5.18 17.30
C ILE A 85 4.92 4.16 16.69
N GLN A 86 4.29 3.30 17.51
CA GLN A 86 3.28 2.36 17.02
C GLN A 86 2.12 3.09 16.34
N TRP A 87 1.63 4.18 16.92
CA TRP A 87 0.59 5.01 16.30
C TRP A 87 1.03 5.57 14.95
N ILE A 88 2.27 6.05 14.84
CA ILE A 88 2.81 6.56 13.57
C ILE A 88 2.83 5.44 12.53
N VAL A 89 3.38 4.27 12.89
CA VAL A 89 3.47 3.09 12.00
C VAL A 89 2.10 2.66 11.51
N GLN A 90 1.11 2.60 12.40
CA GLN A 90 -0.26 2.20 12.06
C GLN A 90 -0.96 3.18 11.11
N VAL A 91 -0.54 4.44 11.06
CA VAL A 91 -1.08 5.41 10.09
C VAL A 91 -0.43 5.22 8.71
N LEU A 92 0.71 4.53 8.60
CA LEU A 92 1.39 4.39 7.32
C LEU A 92 0.65 3.42 6.40
N PRO A 93 0.34 3.81 5.15
CA PRO A 93 -0.36 2.93 4.22
C PRO A 93 0.45 1.66 3.88
N LEU A 94 1.78 1.76 3.94
CA LEU A 94 2.64 0.61 3.66
C LEU A 94 2.51 -0.48 4.73
N TYR A 95 2.30 -0.11 6.00
CA TYR A 95 2.07 -1.06 7.09
C TYR A 95 0.85 -1.92 6.80
N HIS A 96 -0.28 -1.29 6.47
CA HIS A 96 -1.54 -1.97 6.11
C HIS A 96 -1.38 -2.89 4.89
N GLY A 97 -0.60 -2.48 3.89
CA GLY A 97 -0.33 -3.34 2.72
C GLY A 97 0.43 -4.61 3.09
N ILE A 98 1.39 -4.51 4.01
CA ILE A 98 2.20 -5.65 4.44
C ILE A 98 1.42 -6.58 5.36
N THR A 99 0.67 -6.04 6.33
CA THR A 99 -0.17 -6.85 7.23
C THR A 99 -1.23 -7.63 6.45
N LEU A 100 -1.81 -7.02 5.42
CA LEU A 100 -2.77 -7.66 4.53
C LEU A 100 -2.15 -8.85 3.80
N ILE A 101 -1.07 -8.64 3.03
CA ILE A 101 -0.45 -9.71 2.24
C ILE A 101 0.09 -10.81 3.15
N ARG A 102 0.76 -10.43 4.26
CA ARG A 102 1.32 -11.39 5.22
C ARG A 102 0.23 -12.28 5.83
N GLY A 103 -0.86 -11.69 6.32
CA GLY A 103 -1.95 -12.45 6.91
C GLY A 103 -2.64 -13.39 5.91
N LEU A 104 -2.75 -12.99 4.64
CA LEU A 104 -3.28 -13.85 3.59
C LEU A 104 -2.35 -15.03 3.26
N THR A 105 -1.03 -14.81 3.25
CA THR A 105 -0.04 -15.87 3.00
C THR A 105 0.13 -16.85 4.16
N THR A 106 0.05 -16.37 5.41
CA THR A 106 0.20 -17.22 6.62
C THR A 106 -1.11 -17.79 7.15
N GLY A 107 -2.25 -17.40 6.55
CA GLY A 107 -3.57 -17.89 6.95
C GLY A 107 -4.17 -17.23 8.19
N ILE A 108 -3.50 -16.22 8.74
CA ILE A 108 -4.01 -15.42 9.86
C ILE A 108 -4.95 -14.36 9.29
N VAL A 109 -6.12 -14.78 8.82
CA VAL A 109 -7.15 -13.88 8.29
C VAL A 109 -8.16 -13.54 9.39
N GLY A 110 -8.35 -12.25 9.64
CA GLY A 110 -9.26 -11.73 10.64
C GLY A 110 -9.73 -10.31 10.34
N VAL A 111 -10.20 -9.60 11.37
CA VAL A 111 -10.74 -8.24 11.25
C VAL A 111 -9.68 -7.25 10.74
N THR A 112 -8.41 -7.43 11.11
CA THR A 112 -7.31 -6.56 10.72
C THR A 112 -7.17 -6.43 9.20
N GLN A 113 -7.29 -7.54 8.45
CA GLN A 113 -7.18 -7.53 6.99
C GLN A 113 -8.33 -6.77 6.33
N LEU A 114 -9.51 -6.79 6.94
CA LEU A 114 -10.65 -6.00 6.48
C LEU A 114 -10.40 -4.51 6.71
N VAL A 115 -9.82 -4.13 7.86
CA VAL A 115 -9.37 -2.75 8.12
C VAL A 115 -8.31 -2.33 7.10
N ASP A 116 -7.34 -3.18 6.80
CA ASP A 116 -6.27 -2.88 5.83
C ASP A 116 -6.85 -2.61 4.42
N VAL A 117 -7.79 -3.45 3.98
CA VAL A 117 -8.48 -3.28 2.69
C VAL A 117 -9.29 -1.98 2.66
N LEU A 118 -10.07 -1.72 3.72
CA LEU A 118 -10.88 -0.49 3.81
C LEU A 118 -10.01 0.76 3.85
N TYR A 119 -8.92 0.73 4.60
CA TYR A 119 -7.97 1.84 4.71
C TYR A 119 -7.35 2.16 3.35
N LEU A 120 -6.77 1.16 2.68
CA LEU A 120 -6.11 1.33 1.39
C LEU A 120 -7.10 1.71 0.27
N GLY A 121 -8.29 1.10 0.29
CA GLY A 121 -9.38 1.43 -0.62
C GLY A 121 -9.84 2.89 -0.45
N ALA A 122 -10.08 3.31 0.80
CA ALA A 122 -10.45 4.69 1.10
C ALA A 122 -9.35 5.69 0.68
N MET A 123 -8.08 5.38 0.96
CA MET A 123 -6.95 6.22 0.53
C MET A 123 -6.91 6.38 -0.99
N GLY A 124 -7.10 5.28 -1.75
CA GLY A 124 -7.13 5.34 -3.22
C GLY A 124 -8.28 6.18 -3.76
N LEU A 125 -9.49 6.00 -3.21
CA LEU A 125 -10.68 6.77 -3.58
C LEU A 125 -10.51 8.26 -3.27
N VAL A 126 -10.00 8.59 -2.08
CA VAL A 126 -9.73 9.98 -1.67
C VAL A 126 -8.68 10.61 -2.60
N GLY A 127 -7.60 9.89 -2.91
CA GLY A 127 -6.58 10.36 -3.84
C GLY A 127 -7.16 10.66 -5.23
N MET A 128 -7.97 9.75 -5.78
CA MET A 128 -8.66 9.97 -7.06
C MET A 128 -9.62 11.16 -7.02
N ALA A 129 -10.43 11.28 -5.97
CA ALA A 129 -11.39 12.38 -5.82
C ALA A 129 -10.68 13.74 -5.77
N ILE A 130 -9.55 13.82 -5.06
CA ILE A 130 -8.75 15.04 -4.98
C ILE A 130 -8.13 15.37 -6.34
N ALA A 131 -7.56 14.38 -7.03
CA ALA A 131 -6.98 14.56 -8.35
C ALA A 131 -8.01 15.06 -9.37
N SER A 132 -9.19 14.43 -9.42
CA SER A 132 -10.28 14.82 -10.33
C SER A 132 -10.68 16.28 -10.13
N ARG A 133 -11.02 16.67 -8.89
CA ARG A 133 -11.44 18.05 -8.57
C ARG A 133 -10.40 19.10 -8.95
N ARG A 134 -9.13 18.76 -8.81
CA ARG A 134 -8.04 19.67 -9.08
C ARG A 134 -7.75 19.81 -10.56
N ILE A 135 -7.81 18.71 -11.31
CA ILE A 135 -7.70 18.74 -12.77
C ILE A 135 -8.87 19.53 -13.36
N ASP A 136 -10.10 19.31 -12.89
CA ASP A 136 -11.28 20.07 -13.33
C ASP A 136 -11.09 21.58 -13.11
N GLY A 137 -10.62 21.98 -11.93
CA GLY A 137 -10.34 23.38 -11.62
C GLY A 137 -9.16 24.00 -12.39
N LEU A 138 -8.22 23.19 -12.89
CA LEU A 138 -7.11 23.64 -13.72
C LEU A 138 -7.47 23.75 -15.20
N LEU A 139 -8.36 22.89 -15.70
CA LEU A 139 -8.83 22.90 -17.10
C LEU A 139 -9.91 23.96 -17.38
N LEU A 140 -10.61 24.43 -16.34
CA LEU A 140 -11.60 25.50 -16.45
C LEU A 140 -10.99 26.92 -16.43
N LYS A 141 -9.66 27.04 -16.41
CA LYS A 141 -8.91 28.30 -16.59
C LYS A 141 -8.22 28.32 -17.94
#